data_AF-A0A0P9HAK5-F1
#
_entry.id   AF-A0A0P9HAK5-F1
#
_cell.length_a   1.000
_cell.length_b   1.000
_cell.length_c   1.000
_cell.angle_alpha   90.00
_cell.angle_beta   90.00
_cell.angle_gamma   90.00
#
_symmetry.space_group_name_H-M   'P 1'
#
loop_
_entity.id
_entity.type
_entity.pdbx_description
1 polymer ?
#
loop_
_entity_poly.entity_id
_entity_poly.type
_entity_poly.pdbx_seq_one_letter_code
_entity_poly.pdbx_strand_id
1 'polypeptide(L)'
;MEHRVATGVDNDVLRIEPRPVRPAQAAPVNDCLNPGCPYRYLENTMSVKRPSKADFLIAAQDHGYDLSDSQMESFLSLADETLGSYEAIDALYAAHVAQPAPLREHSKPAAAENLYGAWYVKTHIAGAASGPLAGRTVVIKDNVSVAGVPMANGSLSLDGYVPSEDATVVKRLLAAGATVIGKSVCEDLCFSGASFTSATGAVKNPWDLTRNAGGSSSGS
;
A
#
# COMPACT_ATOMS: atom_id res chain seq x y z
N MET A 1 23.93 1.97 -2.76
CA MET A 1 24.19 0.83 -1.86
C MET A 1 23.49 -0.37 -2.44
N GLU A 2 24.23 -1.38 -2.87
CA GLU A 2 23.65 -2.60 -3.44
C GLU A 2 23.12 -3.49 -2.32
N HIS A 3 21.83 -3.86 -2.37
CA HIS A 3 21.25 -4.79 -1.41
C HIS A 3 21.82 -6.20 -1.65
N ARG A 4 22.41 -6.80 -0.61
CA ARG A 4 22.96 -8.17 -0.63
C ARG A 4 22.08 -9.11 0.19
N VAL A 5 22.10 -10.40 -0.11
CA VAL A 5 21.31 -11.43 0.61
C VAL A 5 22.21 -12.62 0.94
N ALA A 6 22.05 -13.19 2.14
CA ALA A 6 22.72 -14.42 2.52
C ALA A 6 22.13 -15.61 1.75
N THR A 7 22.96 -16.36 1.04
CA THR A 7 22.51 -17.47 0.17
C THR A 7 22.89 -18.85 0.71
N GLY A 8 23.61 -18.93 1.82
CA GLY A 8 24.03 -20.18 2.46
C GLY A 8 25.25 -20.01 3.36
N VAL A 9 25.70 -21.12 3.94
CA VAL A 9 26.91 -21.21 4.78
C VAL A 9 27.76 -22.36 4.25
N ASP A 10 29.01 -22.07 3.89
CA ASP A 10 30.02 -23.07 3.51
C ASP A 10 31.20 -22.95 4.48
N ASN A 11 31.58 -24.05 5.16
CA ASN A 11 32.67 -24.09 6.15
C ASN A 11 32.63 -22.93 7.18
N ASP A 12 31.47 -22.71 7.80
CA ASP A 12 31.22 -21.64 8.79
C ASP A 12 31.42 -20.20 8.29
N VAL A 13 31.50 -20.00 6.96
CA VAL A 13 31.54 -18.67 6.34
C VAL A 13 30.22 -18.37 5.65
N LEU A 14 29.59 -17.25 6.05
CA LEU A 14 28.33 -16.77 5.46
C LEU A 14 28.56 -16.33 4.01
N ARG A 15 27.90 -16.97 3.06
CA ARG A 15 27.97 -16.59 1.66
C ARG A 15 26.98 -15.47 1.38
N ILE A 16 27.51 -14.28 1.07
CA ILE A 16 26.73 -13.07 0.77
C ILE A 16 26.92 -12.71 -0.70
N GLU A 17 25.88 -12.90 -1.50
CA GLU A 17 25.87 -12.55 -2.92
C GLU A 17 25.05 -11.26 -3.14
N PRO A 18 25.32 -10.50 -4.22
CA PRO A 18 24.42 -9.44 -4.66
C PRO A 18 23.02 -10.03 -4.82
N ARG A 19 21.98 -9.34 -4.33
CA ARG A 19 20.61 -9.80 -4.53
C ARG A 19 20.42 -10.03 -6.03
N PRO A 20 20.11 -11.26 -6.49
CA PRO A 20 19.86 -11.47 -7.91
C PRO A 20 18.79 -10.47 -8.32
N VAL A 21 19.03 -9.74 -9.41
CA VAL A 21 17.99 -8.95 -10.06
C VAL A 21 16.83 -9.90 -10.21
N ARG A 22 15.71 -9.58 -9.54
CA ARG A 22 14.51 -10.41 -9.55
C ARG A 22 14.34 -10.83 -11.01
N PRO A 23 14.35 -12.14 -11.35
CA PRO A 23 14.09 -12.53 -12.74
C PRO A 23 12.82 -11.78 -13.12
N ALA A 24 12.82 -11.12 -14.29
CA ALA A 24 11.63 -10.47 -14.82
C ALA A 24 10.49 -11.45 -14.56
N GLN A 25 9.60 -11.10 -13.62
CA GLN A 25 8.60 -12.04 -13.15
C GLN A 25 7.90 -12.55 -14.40
N ALA A 26 7.98 -13.86 -14.61
CA ALA A 26 7.31 -14.53 -15.70
C ALA A 26 5.88 -14.01 -15.74
N ALA A 27 5.49 -13.44 -16.90
CA ALA A 27 4.18 -12.93 -17.33
C ALA A 27 3.28 -12.30 -16.24
N PRO A 28 2.61 -11.16 -16.50
CA PRO A 28 1.73 -10.54 -15.51
C PRO A 28 0.78 -11.58 -14.92
N VAL A 29 0.69 -11.62 -13.59
CA VAL A 29 -0.16 -12.53 -12.84
C VAL A 29 -1.60 -12.30 -13.30
N ASN A 30 -2.00 -13.04 -14.32
CA ASN A 30 -3.29 -12.91 -15.00
C ASN A 30 -4.40 -13.64 -14.23
N ASP A 31 -4.11 -14.20 -13.05
CA ASP A 31 -5.02 -15.05 -12.30
C ASP A 31 -5.79 -14.36 -11.17
N CYS A 32 -5.76 -13.01 -11.10
CA CYS A 32 -6.64 -12.26 -10.18
C CYS A 32 -7.59 -11.28 -10.90
N LEU A 33 -8.00 -11.61 -12.13
CA LEU A 33 -8.99 -10.85 -12.91
C LEU A 33 -10.45 -11.30 -12.68
N ASN A 34 -10.73 -12.13 -11.66
CA ASN A 34 -12.11 -12.52 -11.35
C ASN A 34 -12.77 -11.50 -10.40
N PRO A 35 -13.96 -10.97 -10.74
CA PRO A 35 -14.75 -10.19 -9.79
C PRO A 35 -15.22 -11.12 -8.68
N GLY A 36 -14.65 -10.95 -7.48
CA GLY A 36 -14.98 -11.75 -6.29
C GLY A 36 -13.80 -12.39 -5.57
N CYS A 37 -12.54 -12.15 -5.99
CA CYS A 37 -11.40 -12.52 -5.16
C CYS A 37 -11.41 -11.63 -3.90
N PRO A 38 -11.59 -12.18 -2.68
CA PRO A 38 -11.58 -11.36 -1.48
C PRO A 38 -10.19 -10.74 -1.36
N TYR A 39 -10.12 -9.41 -1.27
CA TYR A 39 -8.92 -8.75 -0.78
C TYR A 39 -8.56 -9.45 0.54
N ARG A 40 -7.44 -10.19 0.54
CA ARG A 40 -7.01 -11.00 1.68
C ARG A 40 -6.73 -10.04 2.82
N TYR A 41 -7.70 -9.90 3.73
CA TYR A 41 -7.38 -9.50 5.08
C TYR A 41 -6.34 -10.49 5.59
N LEU A 42 -5.21 -10.00 6.06
CA LEU A 42 -4.26 -10.81 6.80
C LEU A 42 -5.00 -11.33 8.02
N GLU A 43 -5.45 -12.57 7.96
CA GLU A 43 -5.95 -13.29 9.12
C GLU A 43 -4.88 -13.22 10.21
N ASN A 44 -5.29 -12.67 11.35
CA ASN A 44 -4.61 -12.55 12.64
C ASN A 44 -3.20 -13.17 12.70
N THR A 45 -2.26 -12.51 12.04
CA THR A 45 -0.84 -12.86 12.05
C THR A 45 -0.16 -11.81 12.90
N MET A 46 0.62 -12.27 13.90
CA MET A 46 1.53 -11.43 14.67
C MET A 46 2.15 -10.35 13.80
N SER A 47 1.92 -9.08 14.16
CA SER A 47 2.34 -7.94 13.35
C SER A 47 3.86 -7.89 13.24
N VAL A 48 4.55 -8.34 14.28
CA VAL A 48 6.01 -8.51 14.32
C VAL A 48 6.37 -9.99 14.32
N LYS A 49 7.12 -10.40 13.30
CA LYS A 49 7.73 -11.74 13.26
C LYS A 49 8.96 -11.77 14.15
N ARG A 50 9.15 -12.89 14.86
CA ARG A 50 10.38 -13.15 15.60
C ARG A 50 11.58 -13.19 14.63
N PRO A 51 12.65 -12.45 14.91
CA PRO A 51 13.84 -12.46 14.07
C PRO A 51 14.56 -13.81 14.16
N SER A 52 15.05 -14.27 13.02
CA SER A 52 15.93 -15.43 12.94
C SER A 52 17.38 -15.05 13.25
N LYS A 53 18.26 -16.04 13.44
CA LYS A 53 19.72 -15.83 13.50
C LYS A 53 20.23 -15.04 12.28
N ALA A 54 19.67 -15.31 11.09
CA ALA A 54 20.06 -14.61 9.87
C ALA A 54 19.69 -13.12 9.91
N ASP A 55 18.50 -12.78 10.43
CA ASP A 55 18.08 -11.39 10.58
C ASP A 55 18.99 -10.61 11.55
N PHE A 56 19.40 -11.26 12.64
CA PHE A 56 20.36 -10.68 13.58
C PHE A 56 21.76 -10.50 13.01
N LEU A 57 22.25 -11.45 12.21
CA LEU A 57 23.54 -11.31 11.55
C LEU A 57 23.55 -10.14 10.56
N ILE A 58 22.47 -9.96 9.80
CA ILE A 58 22.30 -8.81 8.90
C ILE A 58 22.32 -7.51 9.72
N ALA A 59 21.53 -7.43 10.80
CA ALA A 59 21.49 -6.25 11.66
C ALA A 59 22.84 -5.96 12.33
N ALA A 60 23.55 -6.99 12.81
CA ALA A 60 24.88 -6.84 13.40
C ALA A 60 25.87 -6.27 12.39
N GLN A 61 25.88 -6.81 11.17
CA GLN A 61 26.74 -6.34 10.08
C GLN A 61 26.41 -4.90 9.68
N ASP A 62 25.13 -4.56 9.53
CA ASP A 62 24.66 -3.22 9.18
C ASP A 62 25.08 -2.16 10.22
N HIS A 63 25.21 -2.58 11.49
CA HIS A 63 25.64 -1.73 12.59
C HIS A 63 27.12 -1.89 12.99
N GLY A 64 27.89 -2.71 12.27
CA GLY A 64 29.33 -2.92 12.52
C GLY A 64 29.65 -3.72 13.78
N TYR A 65 28.72 -4.54 14.27
CA TYR A 65 28.95 -5.49 15.35
C TYR A 65 29.42 -6.84 14.80
N ASP A 66 30.41 -7.43 15.49
CA ASP A 66 30.77 -8.83 15.34
C ASP A 66 30.20 -9.60 16.53
N LEU A 67 29.32 -10.56 16.27
CA LEU A 67 28.62 -11.31 17.31
C LEU A 67 29.17 -12.74 17.35
N SER A 68 29.69 -13.15 18.51
CA SER A 68 29.98 -14.55 18.75
C SER A 68 28.70 -15.38 18.81
N ASP A 69 28.80 -16.70 18.66
CA ASP A 69 27.64 -17.59 18.79
C ASP A 69 26.97 -17.46 20.17
N SER A 70 27.72 -17.32 21.25
CA SER A 70 27.15 -17.15 22.59
C SER A 70 26.39 -15.82 22.75
N GLN A 71 26.88 -14.76 22.10
CA GLN A 71 26.18 -13.47 22.08
C GLN A 71 24.91 -13.59 21.23
N MET A 72 25.00 -14.24 20.07
CA MET A 72 23.85 -14.49 19.19
C MET A 72 22.72 -15.23 19.93
N GLU A 73 23.03 -16.30 20.67
CA GLU A 73 22.03 -17.03 21.47
C GLU A 73 21.38 -16.12 22.53
N SER A 74 22.17 -15.24 23.15
CA SER A 74 21.66 -14.28 24.13
C SER A 74 20.70 -13.26 23.48
N PHE A 75 21.03 -12.75 22.28
CA PHE A 75 20.18 -11.82 21.54
C PHE A 75 18.87 -12.46 21.07
N LEU A 76 18.93 -13.72 20.60
CA LEU A 76 17.74 -14.47 20.21
C LEU A 76 16.80 -14.66 21.41
N SER A 77 17.33 -15.08 22.56
CA SER A 77 16.54 -15.24 23.78
C SER A 77 15.92 -13.91 24.24
N LEU A 78 16.71 -12.83 24.22
CA LEU A 78 16.23 -11.52 24.66
C LEU A 78 15.14 -10.98 23.72
N ALA A 79 15.27 -11.18 22.42
CA ALA A 79 14.24 -10.76 21.47
C ALA A 79 12.94 -11.55 21.62
N ASP A 80 13.00 -12.86 21.89
CA ASP A 80 11.80 -13.64 22.15
C ASP A 80 11.00 -13.10 23.34
N GLU A 81 11.68 -12.86 24.47
CA GLU A 81 11.06 -12.30 25.68
C GLU A 81 10.51 -10.89 25.43
N THR A 82 11.30 -10.04 24.77
CA THR A 82 10.92 -8.65 24.48
C THR A 82 9.71 -8.57 23.55
N LEU A 83 9.66 -9.43 22.53
CA LEU A 83 8.57 -9.47 21.56
C LEU A 83 7.25 -10.00 22.14
N GLY A 84 7.27 -10.65 23.31
CA GLY A 84 6.04 -10.94 24.07
C GLY A 84 5.26 -9.67 24.44
N SER A 85 5.92 -8.52 24.61
CA SER A 85 5.21 -7.25 24.81
C SER A 85 4.46 -6.79 23.55
N TYR A 86 4.96 -7.13 22.36
CA TYR A 86 4.31 -6.79 21.09
C TYR A 86 3.07 -7.66 20.85
N GLU A 87 3.09 -8.93 21.28
CA GLU A 87 1.91 -9.81 21.31
C GLU A 87 0.78 -9.21 22.14
N ALA A 88 1.10 -8.68 23.32
CA ALA A 88 0.12 -8.01 24.16
C ALA A 88 -0.48 -6.76 23.47
N ILE A 89 0.35 -5.98 22.75
CA ILE A 89 -0.12 -4.83 21.97
C ILE A 89 -1.01 -5.28 20.82
N ASP A 90 -0.66 -6.34 20.08
CA ASP A 90 -1.48 -6.88 19.00
C ASP A 90 -2.84 -7.33 19.52
N ALA A 91 -2.88 -8.00 20.68
CA ALA A 91 -4.12 -8.42 21.33
C ALA A 91 -4.99 -7.22 21.74
N LEU A 92 -4.38 -6.18 22.32
CA LEU A 92 -5.10 -4.95 22.69
C LEU A 92 -5.62 -4.20 21.47
N TYR A 93 -4.83 -4.12 20.39
CA TYR A 93 -5.23 -3.49 19.15
C TYR A 93 -6.41 -4.24 18.51
N ALA A 94 -6.33 -5.57 18.43
CA ALA A 94 -7.41 -6.41 17.91
C ALA A 94 -8.70 -6.29 18.74
N ALA A 95 -8.58 -6.18 20.08
CA ALA A 95 -9.73 -6.09 20.96
C ALA A 95 -10.41 -4.70 20.99
N HIS A 96 -9.66 -3.63 20.70
CA HIS A 96 -10.14 -2.27 20.99
C HIS A 96 -10.07 -1.28 19.83
N VAL A 97 -9.22 -1.51 18.82
CA VAL A 97 -8.92 -0.51 17.79
C VAL A 97 -9.27 -1.02 16.39
N ALA A 98 -8.92 -2.27 16.07
CA ALA A 98 -9.10 -2.82 14.74
C ALA A 98 -10.57 -2.72 14.28
N GLN A 99 -10.78 -2.09 13.12
CA GLN A 99 -12.07 -2.02 12.45
C GLN A 99 -11.97 -2.70 11.08
N PRO A 100 -12.93 -3.57 10.71
CA PRO A 100 -13.00 -4.08 9.35
C PRO A 100 -13.32 -2.94 8.39
N ALA A 101 -12.75 -2.95 7.18
CA ALA A 101 -13.16 -1.98 6.18
C ALA A 101 -14.62 -2.23 5.79
N PRO A 102 -15.43 -1.17 5.62
CA PRO A 102 -16.79 -1.32 5.13
C PRO A 102 -16.76 -1.90 3.72
N LEU A 103 -17.76 -2.73 3.39
CA LEU A 103 -17.93 -3.17 2.01
C LEU A 103 -18.49 -2.02 1.18
N ARG A 104 -17.70 -1.54 0.20
CA ARG A 104 -18.13 -0.52 -0.76
C ARG A 104 -17.90 -1.01 -2.18
N GLU A 105 -18.93 -0.89 -3.01
CA GLU A 105 -18.83 -1.25 -4.42
C GLU A 105 -17.85 -0.32 -5.13
N HIS A 106 -16.99 -0.92 -5.95
CA HIS A 106 -16.04 -0.20 -6.78
C HIS A 106 -15.73 -1.03 -8.03
N SER A 107 -15.30 -0.36 -9.09
CA SER A 107 -14.91 -1.02 -10.33
C SER A 107 -13.77 -0.27 -11.01
N LYS A 108 -12.95 -1.01 -11.78
CA LYS A 108 -12.02 -0.38 -12.71
C LYS A 108 -12.82 0.25 -13.86
N PRO A 109 -12.50 1.49 -14.25
CA PRO A 109 -13.21 2.15 -15.35
C PRO A 109 -12.92 1.41 -16.67
N ALA A 110 -13.91 1.33 -17.56
CA ALA A 110 -13.65 0.83 -18.91
C ALA A 110 -12.72 1.80 -19.66
N ALA A 111 -11.95 1.31 -20.64
CA ALA A 111 -11.03 2.15 -21.40
C ALA A 111 -11.72 3.36 -22.06
N ALA A 112 -12.95 3.17 -22.56
CA ALA A 112 -13.77 4.25 -23.13
C ALA A 112 -14.20 5.31 -22.10
N GLU A 113 -14.25 4.96 -20.81
CA GLU A 113 -14.61 5.86 -19.71
C GLU A 113 -13.39 6.52 -19.05
N ASN A 114 -12.16 6.09 -19.39
CA ASN A 114 -10.90 6.59 -18.82
C ASN A 114 -9.96 7.15 -19.88
N LEU A 115 -10.49 7.93 -20.83
CA LEU A 115 -9.75 8.46 -21.99
C LEU A 115 -8.45 9.20 -21.61
N TYR A 116 -8.47 9.88 -20.46
CA TYR A 116 -7.34 10.67 -19.95
C TYR A 116 -6.42 9.90 -19.00
N GLY A 117 -6.76 8.66 -18.61
CA GLY A 117 -6.03 7.91 -17.58
C GLY A 117 -6.19 8.48 -16.16
N ALA A 118 -7.19 9.34 -15.93
CA ALA A 118 -7.36 10.08 -14.67
C ALA A 118 -8.03 9.27 -13.55
N TRP A 119 -8.74 8.19 -13.88
CA TRP A 119 -9.44 7.34 -12.92
C TRP A 119 -8.58 6.15 -12.49
N TYR A 120 -8.47 5.94 -11.18
CA TYR A 120 -7.94 4.69 -10.63
C TYR A 120 -9.07 3.65 -10.50
N VAL A 121 -10.11 3.99 -9.72
CA VAL A 121 -11.34 3.20 -9.59
C VAL A 121 -12.56 4.12 -9.52
N LYS A 122 -13.70 3.64 -9.99
CA LYS A 122 -15.00 4.30 -9.84
C LYS A 122 -15.75 3.67 -8.66
N THR A 123 -16.54 4.46 -7.95
CA THR A 123 -17.42 4.02 -6.85
C THR A 123 -18.67 4.90 -6.83
N HIS A 124 -19.59 4.64 -5.91
CA HIS A 124 -20.72 5.52 -5.65
C HIS A 124 -21.08 5.47 -4.16
N ILE A 125 -20.53 6.44 -3.41
CA ILE A 125 -20.72 6.52 -1.96
C ILE A 125 -21.52 7.79 -1.67
N ALA A 126 -22.81 7.61 -1.39
CA ALA A 126 -23.69 8.71 -1.04
C ALA A 126 -23.36 9.25 0.36
N GLY A 127 -23.25 10.58 0.45
CA GLY A 127 -23.18 11.28 1.73
C GLY A 127 -24.54 11.46 2.40
N ALA A 128 -24.63 12.40 3.34
CA ALA A 128 -25.87 12.81 3.98
C ALA A 128 -26.91 13.29 2.95
N ALA A 129 -28.20 13.06 3.23
CA ALA A 129 -29.29 13.43 2.32
C ALA A 129 -29.44 14.94 2.10
N SER A 130 -28.88 15.76 2.99
CA SER A 130 -28.88 17.22 2.92
C SER A 130 -27.54 17.78 3.39
N GLY A 131 -27.29 19.04 3.07
CA GLY A 131 -26.04 19.73 3.39
C GLY A 131 -25.58 20.62 2.24
N PRO A 132 -24.51 21.40 2.44
CA PRO A 132 -24.04 22.36 1.43
C PRO A 132 -23.51 21.70 0.16
N LEU A 133 -23.19 20.40 0.19
CA LEU A 133 -22.72 19.63 -0.97
C LEU A 133 -23.74 18.61 -1.47
N ALA A 134 -24.99 18.65 -0.98
CA ALA A 134 -26.05 17.77 -1.45
C ALA A 134 -26.22 17.87 -2.98
N GLY A 135 -26.23 16.71 -3.66
CA GLY A 135 -26.31 16.63 -5.12
C GLY A 135 -25.02 16.96 -5.86
N ARG A 136 -23.90 17.18 -5.15
CA ARG A 136 -22.57 17.36 -5.74
C ARG A 136 -21.78 16.06 -5.69
N THR A 137 -21.00 15.81 -6.72
CA THR A 137 -20.07 14.67 -6.78
C THR A 137 -18.63 15.13 -6.57
N VAL A 138 -17.81 14.24 -6.05
CA VAL A 138 -16.38 14.50 -5.83
C VAL A 138 -15.56 13.24 -6.11
N VAL A 139 -14.36 13.45 -6.66
CA VAL A 139 -13.33 12.42 -6.83
C VAL A 139 -12.26 12.65 -5.79
N ILE A 140 -11.77 11.58 -5.17
CA ILE A 140 -10.78 11.66 -4.10
C ILE A 140 -9.42 11.23 -4.65
N LYS A 141 -8.40 12.09 -4.51
CA LYS A 141 -7.02 11.74 -4.90
C LYS A 141 -6.61 10.41 -4.30
N ASP A 142 -5.95 9.56 -5.08
CA ASP A 142 -5.74 8.18 -4.68
C ASP A 142 -4.86 8.01 -3.44
N ASN A 143 -4.04 9.00 -3.08
CA ASN A 143 -3.27 9.02 -1.83
C ASN A 143 -4.11 9.32 -0.57
N VAL A 144 -5.40 9.62 -0.71
CA VAL A 144 -6.34 9.84 0.39
C VAL A 144 -7.22 8.62 0.59
N SER A 145 -7.23 8.10 1.82
CA SER A 145 -8.00 6.91 2.19
C SER A 145 -9.51 7.13 2.08
N VAL A 146 -10.16 6.20 1.39
CA VAL A 146 -11.62 6.02 1.36
C VAL A 146 -11.88 4.59 1.78
N ALA A 147 -12.46 4.39 2.96
CA ALA A 147 -12.65 3.08 3.58
C ALA A 147 -13.34 2.11 2.61
N GLY A 148 -12.82 0.89 2.45
CA GLY A 148 -13.42 -0.12 1.57
C GLY A 148 -13.24 0.09 0.08
N VAL A 149 -12.53 1.14 -0.35
CA VAL A 149 -12.21 1.42 -1.75
C VAL A 149 -10.69 1.31 -1.95
N PRO A 150 -10.21 0.50 -2.91
CA PRO A 150 -8.77 0.32 -3.14
C PRO A 150 -8.03 1.64 -3.39
N MET A 151 -6.74 1.65 -3.05
CA MET A 151 -5.82 2.72 -3.39
C MET A 151 -4.41 2.19 -3.62
N ALA A 152 -3.63 2.88 -4.44
CA ALA A 152 -2.25 2.56 -4.76
C ALA A 152 -1.28 3.75 -4.59
N ASN A 153 -1.77 4.98 -4.36
CA ASN A 153 -0.93 6.20 -4.31
C ASN A 153 -0.02 6.33 -5.55
N GLY A 154 -0.56 5.97 -6.72
CA GLY A 154 0.17 5.95 -7.97
C GLY A 154 1.32 4.95 -8.05
N SER A 155 1.49 4.05 -7.07
CA SER A 155 2.68 3.23 -6.87
C SER A 155 2.37 1.74 -6.85
N LEU A 156 3.25 0.93 -7.44
CA LEU A 156 3.19 -0.53 -7.30
C LEU A 156 3.46 -0.97 -5.85
N SER A 157 4.11 -0.15 -5.03
CA SER A 157 4.40 -0.48 -3.64
C SER A 157 3.17 -0.54 -2.75
N LEU A 158 2.06 0.11 -3.15
CA LEU A 158 0.79 0.11 -2.43
C LEU A 158 -0.33 -0.60 -3.21
N ASP A 159 -0.03 -1.25 -4.33
CA ASP A 159 -1.05 -1.94 -5.12
C ASP A 159 -1.75 -3.03 -4.29
N GLY A 160 -3.08 -3.05 -4.35
CA GLY A 160 -3.93 -3.95 -3.57
C GLY A 160 -4.25 -3.50 -2.14
N TYR A 161 -3.77 -2.35 -1.67
CA TYR A 161 -4.14 -1.83 -0.35
C TYR A 161 -5.60 -1.31 -0.33
N VAL A 162 -6.37 -1.74 0.66
CA VAL A 162 -7.73 -1.25 0.93
C VAL A 162 -7.78 -0.70 2.36
N PRO A 163 -7.95 0.62 2.54
CA PRO A 163 -7.98 1.21 3.86
C PRO A 163 -9.27 0.82 4.61
N SER A 164 -9.16 0.67 5.93
CA SER A 164 -10.30 0.42 6.82
C SER A 164 -11.05 1.69 7.24
N GLU A 165 -10.42 2.85 7.09
CA GLU A 165 -10.94 4.13 7.59
C GLU A 165 -10.98 5.20 6.50
N ASP A 166 -12.04 6.01 6.55
CA ASP A 166 -12.14 7.21 5.72
C ASP A 166 -11.22 8.28 6.29
N ALA A 167 -10.46 8.94 5.42
CA ALA A 167 -9.75 10.14 5.81
C ALA A 167 -10.74 11.19 6.34
N THR A 168 -10.32 12.02 7.30
CA THR A 168 -11.20 13.04 7.92
C THR A 168 -11.87 13.95 6.89
N VAL A 169 -11.18 14.29 5.80
CA VAL A 169 -11.76 15.09 4.71
C VAL A 169 -12.88 14.35 3.98
N VAL A 170 -12.75 13.04 3.77
CA VAL A 170 -13.80 12.20 3.17
C VAL A 170 -15.01 12.13 4.10
N LYS A 171 -14.79 11.90 5.40
CA LYS A 171 -15.86 11.92 6.42
C LYS A 171 -16.63 13.25 6.40
N ARG A 172 -15.93 14.39 6.30
CA ARG A 172 -16.54 15.73 6.23
C ARG A 172 -17.30 15.97 4.92
N LEU A 173 -16.76 15.53 3.78
CA LEU A 173 -17.43 15.64 2.48
C LEU A 173 -18.75 14.86 2.47
N LEU A 174 -18.72 13.61 2.93
CA LEU A 174 -19.91 12.77 3.06
C LEU A 174 -20.92 13.38 4.03
N ALA A 175 -20.49 13.85 5.21
CA ALA A 175 -21.37 14.51 6.18
C ALA A 175 -21.98 15.82 5.64
N ALA A 176 -21.30 16.52 4.73
CA ALA A 176 -21.81 17.70 4.05
C ALA A 176 -22.73 17.40 2.86
N GLY A 177 -22.96 16.11 2.54
CA GLY A 177 -23.89 15.65 1.51
C GLY A 177 -23.27 15.37 0.14
N ALA A 178 -21.94 15.39 0.00
CA ALA A 178 -21.29 15.04 -1.26
C ALA A 178 -21.37 13.54 -1.54
N THR A 179 -21.43 13.17 -2.82
CA THR A 179 -21.27 11.79 -3.28
C THR A 179 -19.86 11.56 -3.79
N VAL A 180 -19.12 10.62 -3.19
CA VAL A 180 -17.80 10.21 -3.71
C VAL A 180 -18.01 9.24 -4.88
N ILE A 181 -17.49 9.60 -6.06
CA ILE A 181 -17.70 8.83 -7.30
C ILE A 181 -16.47 8.05 -7.78
N GLY A 182 -15.35 8.16 -7.08
CA GLY A 182 -14.14 7.40 -7.41
C GLY A 182 -12.87 7.93 -6.78
N LYS A 183 -11.78 7.30 -7.18
CA LYS A 183 -10.41 7.68 -6.84
C LYS A 183 -9.70 8.21 -8.08
N SER A 184 -9.07 9.38 -7.99
CA SER A 184 -8.28 9.95 -9.09
C SER A 184 -6.82 9.56 -8.99
N VAL A 185 -6.23 9.21 -10.12
CA VAL A 185 -4.80 8.87 -10.23
C VAL A 185 -3.93 10.01 -9.68
N CYS A 186 -2.86 9.62 -9.01
CA CYS A 186 -1.77 10.50 -8.64
C CYS A 186 -0.43 9.91 -9.10
N GLU A 187 0.61 10.74 -9.03
CA GLU A 187 1.98 10.35 -9.31
C GLU A 187 2.52 9.32 -8.31
N ASP A 188 3.55 8.57 -8.71
CA ASP A 188 4.17 7.53 -7.89
C ASP A 188 4.68 8.11 -6.57
N LEU A 189 4.07 7.66 -5.47
CA LEU A 189 4.27 8.17 -4.12
C LEU A 189 4.14 9.70 -4.01
N CYS A 190 3.35 10.30 -4.90
CA CYS A 190 3.15 11.74 -5.03
C CYS A 190 4.43 12.56 -5.27
N PHE A 191 5.52 11.96 -5.73
CA PHE A 191 6.84 12.61 -5.80
C PHE A 191 7.18 13.17 -7.19
N SER A 192 6.19 13.72 -7.90
CA SER A 192 6.36 14.37 -9.20
C SER A 192 5.38 15.53 -9.37
N GLY A 193 5.84 16.61 -9.98
CA GLY A 193 5.02 17.76 -10.39
C GLY A 193 4.44 17.66 -11.80
N ALA A 194 4.73 16.58 -12.51
CA ALA A 194 4.19 16.27 -13.84
C ALA A 194 3.20 15.09 -13.75
N SER A 195 2.81 14.49 -14.88
CA SER A 195 1.74 13.47 -14.93
C SER A 195 2.15 12.17 -15.62
N PHE A 196 3.37 11.68 -15.41
CA PHE A 196 3.94 10.55 -16.17
C PHE A 196 4.51 9.42 -15.30
N THR A 197 4.52 9.59 -13.97
CA THR A 197 5.19 8.62 -13.08
C THR A 197 4.25 7.58 -12.51
N SER A 198 2.93 7.78 -12.55
CA SER A 198 1.98 6.81 -12.00
C SER A 198 2.15 5.42 -12.61
N ALA A 199 2.11 4.38 -11.78
CA ALA A 199 2.15 2.98 -12.18
C ALA A 199 0.99 2.59 -13.14
N THR A 200 -0.10 3.35 -13.12
CA THR A 200 -1.26 3.15 -14.03
C THR A 200 -1.09 3.80 -15.41
N GLY A 201 0.03 4.51 -15.62
CA GLY A 201 0.35 5.23 -16.85
C GLY A 201 0.20 6.75 -16.70
N ALA A 202 0.59 7.46 -17.76
CA ALA A 202 0.55 8.92 -17.77
C ALA A 202 -0.89 9.45 -17.85
N VAL A 203 -1.20 10.47 -17.04
CA VAL A 203 -2.46 11.21 -17.13
C VAL A 203 -2.33 12.31 -18.18
N LYS A 204 -3.31 12.39 -19.08
CA LYS A 204 -3.30 13.31 -20.23
C LYS A 204 -4.01 14.61 -19.89
N ASN A 205 -3.47 15.72 -20.38
CA ASN A 205 -4.11 17.02 -20.23
C ASN A 205 -5.37 17.11 -21.11
N PRO A 206 -6.54 17.51 -20.57
CA PRO A 206 -7.77 17.63 -21.37
C PRO A 206 -7.73 18.76 -22.40
N TRP A 207 -6.84 19.74 -22.24
CA TRP A 207 -6.64 20.83 -23.21
C TRP A 207 -5.78 20.44 -24.41
N ASP A 208 -4.86 19.47 -24.22
CA ASP A 208 -3.96 18.97 -25.25
C ASP A 208 -3.44 17.59 -24.84
N LEU A 209 -3.93 16.53 -25.49
CA LEU A 209 -3.60 15.14 -25.14
C LEU A 209 -2.11 14.79 -25.31
N THR A 210 -1.31 15.66 -25.94
CA THR A 210 0.13 15.50 -26.08
C THR A 210 0.93 16.12 -24.91
N ARG A 211 0.25 16.79 -23.97
CA ARG A 211 0.86 17.48 -22.82
C ARG A 211 0.54 16.80 -21.49
N ASN A 212 1.39 17.09 -20.51
CA ASN A 212 1.18 16.66 -19.13
C ASN A 212 0.02 17.44 -18.48
N ALA A 213 -0.70 16.76 -17.58
CA ALA A 213 -1.80 17.32 -16.77
C ALA A 213 -1.31 18.03 -15.48
N GLY A 214 0.01 18.07 -15.24
CA GLY A 214 0.59 18.49 -13.96
C GLY A 214 0.51 17.39 -12.89
N GLY A 215 1.06 17.66 -11.70
CA GLY A 215 1.12 16.67 -10.62
C GLY A 215 1.36 17.27 -9.24
N SER A 216 1.30 16.48 -8.16
CA SER A 216 1.06 15.03 -8.18
C SER A 216 -0.42 14.64 -8.23
N SER A 217 -1.32 15.62 -8.20
CA SER A 217 -2.78 15.42 -8.26
C SER A 217 -3.28 15.31 -9.71
N SER A 218 -2.55 14.59 -10.55
CA SER A 218 -2.67 14.63 -12.01
C SER A 218 -4.06 14.24 -12.54
N GLY A 219 -4.76 13.32 -11.86
CA GLY A 219 -6.12 12.91 -12.24
C GLY A 219 -7.27 13.72 -11.63
N SER A 220 -7.01 14.62 -10.67
CA SER A 220 -8.03 15.46 -10.03
C SER A 220 -8.29 16.73 -10.84
#